data_AF-A0A349SSJ8-F1
#
_entry.id   AF-A0A349SSJ8-F1
#
_cell.length_a   1.000
_cell.length_b   1.000
_cell.length_c   1.000
_cell.angle_alpha   90.00
_cell.angle_beta   90.00
_cell.angle_gamma   90.00
#
_symmetry.space_group_name_H-M   'P 1'
#
loop_
_entity.id
_entity.type
_entity.pdbx_description
1 polymer ?
#
loop_
_entity_poly.entity_id
_entity_poly.type
_entity_poly.pdbx_seq_one_letter_code
_entity_poly.pdbx_strand_id
1 'polypeptide(L)'
;MSLNIDHVALSDLLCSLYGSAASSQATNKDFLTRLKGLLNLQHATLIVRPPTTHDAGLIYSSGDHSDIVLLGSEEGSYTQLYAQDPLVNLPLKEVVTLDEHTPRAQLLKSEYYELFLKPFDIYYIAGIDWLYDKNSRISIRFTR
;
A
#
# COMPACT_ATOMS: atom_id res chain seq x y z
N MET A 1 1.40 -14.39 25.39
CA MET A 1 0.92 -15.19 24.24
C MET A 1 2.10 -15.33 23.30
N SER A 2 2.63 -16.53 23.09
CA SER A 2 3.77 -16.73 22.19
C SER A 2 3.26 -16.72 20.75
N LEU A 3 3.73 -15.78 19.94
CA LEU A 3 3.43 -15.75 18.51
C LEU A 3 4.17 -16.93 17.86
N ASN A 4 3.42 -17.79 17.15
CA ASN A 4 4.03 -18.82 16.32
C ASN A 4 4.44 -18.16 14.99
N ILE A 5 5.70 -17.76 14.91
CA ILE A 5 6.26 -17.06 13.76
C ILE A 5 6.94 -18.08 12.86
N ASP A 6 6.55 -18.11 11.59
CA ASP A 6 7.33 -18.80 10.57
C ASP A 6 8.64 -18.02 10.34
N HIS A 7 9.72 -18.48 10.97
CA HIS A 7 11.02 -17.84 10.92
C HIS A 7 11.64 -17.87 9.52
N VAL A 8 11.30 -18.85 8.68
CA VAL A 8 11.81 -18.94 7.31
C VAL A 8 11.14 -17.87 6.46
N ALA A 9 9.80 -17.80 6.51
CA ALA A 9 9.04 -16.77 5.78
C ALA A 9 9.45 -15.35 6.21
N LEU A 10 9.67 -15.12 7.51
CA LEU A 10 10.14 -13.83 8.02
C LEU A 10 11.56 -13.51 7.52
N SER A 11 12.47 -14.47 7.54
CA SER A 11 13.84 -14.28 7.05
C SER A 11 13.85 -13.93 5.56
N ASP A 12 13.07 -14.63 4.75
CA ASP A 12 12.97 -14.37 3.31
C ASP A 12 12.39 -12.98 3.01
N LEU A 13 11.37 -12.56 3.78
CA LEU A 13 10.83 -11.21 3.69
C LEU A 13 11.90 -10.16 4.00
N LEU A 14 12.66 -10.31 5.09
CA LEU A 14 13.74 -9.40 5.44
C LEU A 14 14.82 -9.35 4.36
N CYS A 15 15.24 -10.51 3.83
CA CYS A 15 16.20 -10.58 2.73
C CYS A 15 15.68 -9.85 1.49
N SER A 16 14.41 -9.98 1.14
CA SER A 16 13.82 -9.25 0.00
C SER A 16 13.74 -7.74 0.23
N LEU A 17 13.47 -7.31 1.47
CA LEU A 17 13.44 -5.90 1.83
C LEU A 17 14.83 -5.27 1.71
N TYR A 18 15.84 -5.86 2.35
CA TYR A 18 17.21 -5.32 2.34
C TYR A 18 17.95 -5.56 1.02
N GLY A 19 17.65 -6.66 0.33
CA GLY A 19 18.23 -6.98 -0.98
C GLY A 19 17.93 -5.89 -2.02
N SER A 20 16.75 -5.26 -1.93
CA SER A 20 16.41 -4.13 -2.79
C SER A 20 17.28 -2.88 -2.59
N ALA A 21 17.77 -2.67 -1.37
CA ALA A 21 18.65 -1.54 -1.06
C ALA A 21 20.14 -1.82 -1.41
N ALA A 22 20.51 -3.10 -1.54
CA ALA A 22 21.89 -3.55 -1.71
C ALA A 22 22.24 -3.97 -3.15
N SER A 23 21.26 -4.17 -4.03
CA SER A 23 21.47 -4.65 -5.41
C SER A 23 21.32 -3.54 -6.46
N SER A 24 22.07 -3.64 -7.55
CA SER A 24 21.93 -2.79 -8.74
C SER A 24 20.76 -3.19 -9.65
N GLN A 25 20.02 -4.25 -9.32
CA GLN A 25 18.81 -4.69 -10.03
C GLN A 25 17.56 -4.06 -9.41
N ALA A 26 16.53 -3.81 -10.23
CA ALA A 26 15.25 -3.24 -9.80
C ALA A 26 14.39 -4.26 -9.04
N THR A 27 14.82 -4.65 -7.84
CA THR A 27 14.15 -5.60 -6.93
C THR A 27 13.32 -4.88 -5.85
N ASN A 28 13.09 -3.59 -6.01
CA ASN A 28 12.34 -2.71 -5.11
C ASN A 28 10.87 -3.13 -4.87
N LYS A 29 10.35 -4.08 -5.65
CA LYS A 29 9.01 -4.65 -5.49
C LYS A 29 9.00 -6.05 -4.89
N ASP A 30 10.14 -6.73 -4.78
CA ASP A 30 10.19 -8.16 -4.38
C ASP A 30 9.60 -8.39 -3.00
N PHE A 31 9.91 -7.50 -2.06
CA PHE A 31 9.32 -7.51 -0.73
C PHE A 31 7.79 -7.45 -0.77
N LEU A 32 7.23 -6.51 -1.53
CA LEU A 32 5.78 -6.32 -1.63
C LEU A 32 5.12 -7.48 -2.36
N THR A 33 5.75 -8.02 -3.41
CA THR A 33 5.27 -9.19 -4.15
C THR A 33 5.23 -10.45 -3.28
N ARG A 34 6.26 -10.67 -2.45
CA ARG A 34 6.26 -11.78 -1.48
C ARG A 34 5.21 -11.57 -0.40
N LEU A 35 5.10 -10.35 0.13
CA LEU A 35 4.11 -10.01 1.15
C LEU A 35 2.68 -10.22 0.65
N LYS A 36 2.41 -9.84 -0.60
CA LYS A 36 1.14 -10.14 -1.30
C LYS A 36 0.83 -11.63 -1.28
N GLY A 37 1.78 -12.48 -1.66
CA GLY A 37 1.59 -13.94 -1.67
C GLY A 37 1.35 -14.52 -0.28
N LEU A 38 2.16 -14.12 0.71
CA LEU A 38 2.07 -14.64 2.08
C LEU A 38 0.76 -14.26 2.79
N LEU A 39 0.26 -13.06 2.52
CA LEU A 39 -0.97 -12.54 3.14
C LEU A 39 -2.22 -12.74 2.26
N ASN A 40 -2.08 -13.39 1.10
CA ASN A 40 -3.14 -13.59 0.11
C ASN A 40 -3.88 -12.29 -0.25
N LEU A 41 -3.11 -11.27 -0.64
CA LEU A 41 -3.59 -9.94 -0.99
C LEU A 41 -3.81 -9.80 -2.51
N GLN A 42 -4.65 -8.84 -2.90
CA GLN A 42 -4.69 -8.36 -4.27
C GLN A 42 -3.45 -7.52 -4.56
N HIS A 43 -3.17 -6.51 -3.73
CA HIS A 43 -1.95 -5.70 -3.80
C HIS A 43 -1.43 -5.34 -2.40
N ALA A 44 -0.11 -5.18 -2.30
CA ALA A 44 0.58 -4.53 -1.21
C ALA A 44 1.30 -3.30 -1.76
N THR A 45 0.97 -2.13 -1.23
CA THR A 45 1.47 -0.83 -1.73
C THR A 45 2.22 -0.10 -0.64
N LEU A 46 3.48 0.27 -0.91
CA LEU A 46 4.33 1.08 -0.05
C LEU A 46 4.42 2.51 -0.59
N ILE A 47 3.96 3.46 0.21
CA ILE A 47 4.02 4.89 -0.07
C ILE A 47 5.14 5.46 0.79
N VAL A 48 6.27 5.78 0.16
CA VAL A 48 7.44 6.37 0.82
C VAL A 48 7.37 7.89 0.82
N ARG A 49 6.82 8.46 -0.27
CA ARG A 49 6.50 9.88 -0.37
C ARG A 49 5.08 10.00 -0.91
N PRO A 50 4.14 10.57 -0.15
CA PRO A 50 2.80 10.84 -0.64
C PRO A 50 2.83 11.71 -1.91
N PRO A 51 1.95 11.46 -2.88
CA PRO A 51 1.80 12.34 -4.02
C PRO A 51 1.20 13.69 -3.59
N THR A 52 1.54 14.73 -4.34
CA THR A 52 1.00 16.08 -4.22
C THR A 52 0.59 16.58 -5.60
N THR A 53 -0.05 17.75 -5.66
CA THR A 53 -0.44 18.38 -6.93
C THR A 53 0.73 18.67 -7.88
N HIS A 54 1.97 18.72 -7.38
CA HIS A 54 3.17 19.05 -8.15
C HIS A 54 4.20 17.92 -8.21
N ASP A 55 3.97 16.80 -7.53
CA ASP A 55 4.90 15.68 -7.41
C ASP A 55 4.11 14.38 -7.32
N ALA A 56 4.34 13.44 -8.24
CA ALA A 56 3.69 12.12 -8.23
C ALA A 56 4.06 11.26 -7.01
N GLY A 57 4.97 11.72 -6.16
CA GLY A 57 5.39 11.02 -4.96
C GLY A 57 6.29 9.83 -5.29
N LEU A 58 6.40 8.92 -4.33
CA LEU A 58 7.16 7.69 -4.47
C LEU A 58 6.35 6.54 -3.88
N ILE A 59 5.69 5.79 -4.77
CA ILE A 59 4.80 4.70 -4.43
C ILE A 59 5.27 3.43 -5.15
N TYR A 60 5.35 2.33 -4.41
CA TYR A 60 5.69 1.02 -4.92
C TYR A 60 4.50 0.09 -4.69
N SER A 61 4.14 -0.72 -5.68
CA SER A 61 3.10 -1.75 -5.53
C SER A 61 3.66 -3.13 -5.88
N SER A 62 3.17 -4.15 -5.19
CA SER A 62 3.44 -5.56 -5.44
C SER A 62 2.97 -5.98 -6.84
N GLY A 63 3.75 -6.83 -7.52
CA GLY A 63 3.42 -7.40 -8.83
C GLY A 63 4.23 -6.81 -10.01
N ASP A 64 3.81 -7.19 -11.22
CA ASP A 64 4.46 -6.97 -12.52
C ASP A 64 4.38 -5.49 -12.98
N HIS A 65 4.87 -5.19 -14.18
CA HIS A 65 4.73 -3.86 -14.80
C HIS A 65 3.26 -3.44 -15.05
N SER A 66 2.27 -4.35 -14.97
CA SER A 66 0.85 -4.01 -15.11
C SER A 66 0.30 -3.17 -13.95
N ASP A 67 0.92 -3.22 -12.77
CA ASP A 67 0.51 -2.41 -11.62
C ASP A 67 0.93 -0.94 -11.71
N ILE A 68 1.60 -0.57 -12.80
CA ILE A 68 1.92 0.83 -13.14
C ILE A 68 0.64 1.62 -13.42
N VAL A 69 -0.40 0.99 -13.99
CA VAL A 69 -1.70 1.64 -14.26
C VAL A 69 -2.36 2.11 -12.95
N LEU A 70 -2.17 1.36 -11.86
CA LEU A 70 -2.68 1.71 -10.54
C LEU A 70 -2.03 2.98 -9.97
N LEU A 71 -0.79 3.27 -10.37
CA LEU A 71 0.06 4.35 -9.84
C LEU A 71 0.31 5.48 -10.85
N GLY A 72 -0.34 5.45 -12.01
CA GLY A 72 -0.15 6.39 -13.10
C GLY A 72 -0.64 7.82 -12.80
N SER A 73 -0.59 8.68 -13.82
CA SER A 73 -1.13 10.05 -13.76
C SER A 73 -2.50 10.17 -14.43
N GLU A 74 -3.08 9.04 -14.83
CA GLU A 74 -4.35 8.95 -15.53
C GLU A 74 -5.55 9.08 -14.58
N GLU A 75 -6.71 9.51 -15.12
CA GLU A 75 -7.94 9.64 -14.34
C GLU A 75 -8.33 8.31 -13.69
N GLY A 76 -8.60 8.32 -12.39
CA GLY A 76 -8.89 7.11 -11.62
C GLY A 76 -7.67 6.38 -11.05
N SER A 77 -6.44 6.84 -11.35
CA SER A 77 -5.23 6.32 -10.71
C SER A 77 -5.20 6.63 -9.21
N TYR A 78 -4.50 5.77 -8.45
CA TYR A 78 -4.33 5.98 -7.00
C TYR A 78 -3.63 7.31 -6.71
N THR A 79 -2.68 7.73 -7.55
CA THR A 79 -1.92 8.97 -7.37
C THR A 79 -2.83 10.20 -7.40
N GLN A 80 -3.82 10.24 -8.30
CA GLN A 80 -4.79 11.33 -8.37
C GLN A 80 -5.80 11.28 -7.21
N LEU A 81 -6.20 10.07 -6.81
CA LEU A 81 -7.24 9.87 -5.80
C LEU A 81 -6.69 9.75 -4.37
N TYR A 82 -5.36 9.88 -4.19
CA TYR A 82 -4.69 9.75 -2.90
C TYR A 82 -5.30 10.67 -1.83
N ALA A 83 -5.63 11.92 -2.18
CA ALA A 83 -6.22 12.86 -1.23
C ALA A 83 -7.64 12.46 -0.77
N GLN A 84 -8.30 11.57 -1.51
CA GLN A 84 -9.62 11.03 -1.20
C GLN A 84 -9.57 9.69 -0.45
N ASP A 85 -8.39 9.07 -0.34
CA ASP A 85 -8.19 7.82 0.38
C ASP A 85 -8.48 8.04 1.88
N PRO A 86 -9.51 7.37 2.46
CA PRO A 86 -9.87 7.58 3.87
C PRO A 86 -8.82 7.08 4.86
N LEU A 87 -7.83 6.32 4.37
CA LEU A 87 -6.71 5.83 5.17
C LEU A 87 -5.50 6.76 5.08
N VAL A 88 -5.60 8.00 4.59
CA VAL A 88 -4.50 8.97 4.77
C VAL A 88 -4.39 9.42 6.22
N ASN A 89 -3.16 9.63 6.70
CA ASN A 89 -2.86 10.14 8.04
C ASN A 89 -3.38 9.27 9.19
N LEU A 90 -3.19 7.95 9.11
CA LEU A 90 -3.59 7.03 10.17
C LEU A 90 -2.88 7.31 11.51
N PRO A 91 -3.44 6.86 12.63
CA PRO A 91 -2.68 6.69 13.86
C PRO A 91 -1.37 5.92 13.59
N LEU A 92 -0.28 6.42 14.14
CA LEU A 92 1.05 5.86 13.87
C LEU A 92 1.21 4.51 14.55
N LYS A 93 1.83 3.56 13.85
CA LYS A 93 2.14 2.20 14.33
C LYS A 93 0.90 1.38 14.68
N GLU A 94 -0.27 1.77 14.19
CA GLU A 94 -1.53 1.06 14.34
C GLU A 94 -2.02 0.56 12.98
N VAL A 95 -2.53 -0.67 12.96
CA VAL A 95 -3.19 -1.21 11.78
C VAL A 95 -4.65 -0.76 11.83
N VAL A 96 -5.08 -0.07 10.78
CA VAL A 96 -6.45 0.43 10.64
C VAL A 96 -7.03 -0.11 9.35
N THR A 97 -8.27 -0.58 9.42
CA THR A 97 -9.03 -1.01 8.25
C THR A 97 -9.95 0.09 7.75
N LEU A 98 -10.25 0.08 6.45
CA LEU A 98 -11.14 1.05 5.83
C LEU A 98 -12.53 1.07 6.48
N ASP A 99 -13.05 -0.10 6.86
CA ASP A 99 -14.37 -0.23 7.47
C ASP A 99 -14.43 0.33 8.91
N GLU A 100 -13.30 0.39 9.62
CA GLU A 100 -13.21 1.04 10.95
C GLU A 100 -13.28 2.57 10.85
N HIS A 101 -12.78 3.14 9.75
CA HIS A 101 -12.72 4.59 9.57
C HIS A 101 -13.91 5.14 8.76
N THR A 102 -14.42 4.38 7.78
CA THR A 102 -15.51 4.80 6.90
C THR A 102 -16.55 3.70 6.79
N PRO A 103 -17.77 3.91 7.32
CA PRO A 103 -18.84 2.92 7.19
C PRO A 103 -19.08 2.54 5.73
N ARG A 104 -19.27 1.25 5.47
CA ARG A 104 -19.41 0.71 4.10
C ARG A 104 -20.43 1.47 3.24
N ALA A 105 -21.57 1.82 3.81
CA ALA A 105 -22.63 2.54 3.09
C ALA A 105 -22.22 3.94 2.62
N GLN A 106 -21.26 4.58 3.31
CA GLN A 106 -20.67 5.85 2.91
C GLN A 106 -19.57 5.64 1.87
N LEU A 107 -18.73 4.61 2.06
CA LEU A 107 -17.67 4.27 1.11
C LEU A 107 -18.26 3.97 -0.28
N LEU A 108 -19.32 3.18 -0.38
CA LEU A 108 -19.97 2.82 -1.65
C LEU A 108 -20.53 4.04 -2.42
N LYS A 109 -20.62 5.20 -1.79
CA LYS A 109 -21.09 6.46 -2.40
C LYS A 109 -19.94 7.43 -2.70
N SER A 110 -18.70 7.10 -2.35
CA SER A 110 -17.55 7.98 -2.56
C SER A 110 -17.01 7.84 -3.98
N GLU A 111 -16.46 8.94 -4.49
CA GLU A 111 -15.75 8.97 -5.76
C GLU A 111 -14.54 8.02 -5.74
N TYR A 112 -13.82 7.96 -4.62
CA TYR A 112 -12.75 7.00 -4.37
C TYR A 112 -13.18 5.54 -4.62
N TYR A 113 -14.37 5.14 -4.16
CA TYR A 113 -14.85 3.78 -4.41
C TYR A 113 -15.18 3.55 -5.88
N GLU A 114 -15.92 4.45 -6.51
CA GLU A 114 -16.40 4.28 -7.89
C GLU A 114 -15.27 4.35 -8.93
N LEU A 115 -14.28 5.23 -8.73
CA LEU A 115 -13.20 5.46 -9.70
C LEU A 115 -11.97 4.57 -9.46
N PHE A 116 -11.73 4.12 -8.23
CA PHE A 116 -10.54 3.33 -7.90
C PHE A 116 -10.88 1.94 -7.39
N LEU A 117 -11.64 1.79 -6.31
CA LEU A 117 -11.81 0.47 -5.69
C LEU A 117 -12.62 -0.50 -6.57
N LYS A 118 -13.71 -0.02 -7.17
CA LYS A 118 -14.64 -0.82 -7.94
C LYS A 118 -14.05 -1.35 -9.26
N PRO A 119 -13.32 -0.56 -10.08
CA PRO A 119 -12.69 -1.07 -11.30
C PRO A 119 -11.65 -2.18 -11.05
N PHE A 120 -11.01 -2.17 -9.88
CA PHE A 120 -10.00 -3.16 -9.49
C PHE A 120 -10.56 -4.28 -8.59
N ASP A 121 -11.89 -4.30 -8.36
CA ASP A 121 -12.56 -5.29 -7.49
C ASP A 121 -11.98 -5.34 -6.07
N ILE A 122 -11.53 -4.19 -5.55
CA ILE A 122 -10.96 -4.05 -4.19
C ILE A 122 -12.09 -3.79 -3.20
N TYR A 123 -12.24 -4.65 -2.20
CA TYR A 123 -13.27 -4.51 -1.17
C TYR A 123 -12.71 -4.14 0.18
N TYR A 124 -11.57 -4.71 0.56
CA TYR A 124 -10.99 -4.53 1.88
C TYR A 124 -9.65 -3.83 1.74
N ILE A 125 -9.44 -2.81 2.57
CA ILE A 125 -8.14 -2.15 2.68
C ILE A 125 -7.75 -2.09 4.15
N ALA A 126 -6.52 -2.47 4.44
CA ALA A 126 -5.87 -2.20 5.72
C ALA A 126 -4.63 -1.34 5.48
N GLY A 127 -4.37 -0.43 6.39
CA GLY A 127 -3.21 0.46 6.34
C GLY A 127 -2.50 0.55 7.67
N ILE A 128 -1.20 0.81 7.61
CA ILE A 128 -0.42 1.21 8.78
C ILE A 128 0.59 2.27 8.35
N ASP A 129 0.78 3.25 9.23
CA ASP A 129 1.63 4.40 9.00
C ASP A 129 2.76 4.50 10.03
N TRP A 130 3.92 4.94 9.57
CA TRP A 130 5.09 5.25 10.40
C TRP A 130 5.61 6.64 10.09
N LEU A 131 6.31 7.25 11.05
CA LEU A 131 7.15 8.41 10.81
C LEU A 131 8.59 7.97 10.61
N TYR A 132 9.18 8.52 9.55
CA TYR A 132 10.58 8.50 9.24
C TYR A 132 11.16 9.91 9.37
N ASP A 133 12.48 10.05 9.21
CA ASP A 133 13.23 11.30 9.44
C ASP A 133 12.53 12.55 8.86
N LYS A 134 12.66 13.67 9.59
CA LYS A 134 12.04 14.96 9.29
C LYS A 134 10.51 14.92 9.07
N ASN A 135 9.80 14.13 9.86
CA ASN A 135 8.33 13.95 9.78
C ASN A 135 7.82 13.37 8.45
N SER A 136 8.67 12.65 7.71
CA SER A 136 8.23 11.97 6.49
C SER A 136 7.37 10.77 6.87
N ARG A 137 6.13 10.71 6.37
CA ARG A 137 5.23 9.57 6.64
C ARG A 137 5.47 8.46 5.62
N ILE A 138 5.72 7.26 6.12
CA ILE A 138 5.79 6.04 5.31
C ILE A 138 4.55 5.22 5.62
N SER A 139 3.86 4.80 4.57
CA SER A 139 2.57 4.12 4.67
C SER A 139 2.62 2.84 3.88
N ILE A 140 2.07 1.75 4.44
CA ILE A 140 1.80 0.54 3.66
C ILE A 140 0.29 0.31 3.63
N ARG A 141 -0.21 -0.11 2.48
CA ARG A 141 -1.62 -0.44 2.23
C ARG A 141 -1.70 -1.88 1.73
N PHE A 142 -2.67 -2.61 2.25
CA PHE A 142 -2.97 -3.99 1.89
C PHE A 142 -4.38 -4.02 1.34
N THR A 143 -4.55 -4.50 0.11
CA THR A 143 -5.87 -4.58 -0.54
C THR A 143 -6.29 -6.02 -0.75
N ARG A 144 -7.60 -6.30 -0.63
CA ARG A 144 -8.19 -7.61 -0.85
C ARG A 144 -9.61 -7.52 -1.41
#